data_AF-A0A7C4CPW7-F1
#
_entry.id   AF-A0A7C4CPW7-F1
#
_cell.length_a   1.000
_cell.length_b   1.000
_cell.length_c   1.000
_cell.angle_alpha   90.00
_cell.angle_beta   90.00
_cell.angle_gamma   90.00
#
_symmetry.space_group_name_H-M   'P 1'
#
loop_
_entity.id
_entity.type
_entity.pdbx_description
1 polymer ?
#
loop_
_entity_poly.entity_id
_entity_poly.type
_entity_poly.pdbx_seq_one_letter_code
_entity_poly.pdbx_strand_id
1 'polypeptide(L)'
;MRSVKALKEPISENGEVFRLLFRNHKTVHASRLLFKWMLDRGGYATPKQLSSFAWKLQRGVAEKGFSYRRSSLYRTVLRRLLDFGFVNQQQIYDKETGKIVQAYVLVKQPIPKRAPLGGVSFWKLAWHICKAWNEHLEKAKG
;
A
#
# COMPACT_ATOMS: atom_id res chain seq x y z
N MET A 1 -22.65 15.56 3.73
CA MET A 1 -22.93 14.28 4.42
C MET A 1 -23.63 13.35 3.42
N ARG A 2 -22.93 12.40 2.79
CA ARG A 2 -23.56 11.45 1.85
C ARG A 2 -23.59 10.04 2.45
N SER A 3 -24.80 9.49 2.38
CA SER A 3 -25.38 8.29 2.99
C SER A 3 -24.50 7.04 3.05
N VAL A 4 -24.62 6.31 4.16
CA VAL A 4 -24.04 5.00 4.54
C VAL A 4 -24.42 3.85 3.57
N LYS A 5 -25.14 4.14 2.48
CA LYS A 5 -25.64 3.15 1.51
C LYS A 5 -24.56 2.47 0.65
N ALA A 6 -23.33 2.98 0.59
CA ALA A 6 -22.25 2.38 -0.21
C ALA A 6 -21.54 1.17 0.43
N LEU A 7 -21.88 0.81 1.68
CA LEU A 7 -21.25 -0.30 2.42
C LEU A 7 -22.01 -1.63 2.32
N LYS A 8 -23.04 -1.72 1.45
CA LYS A 8 -23.89 -2.92 1.32
C LYS A 8 -23.40 -3.97 0.33
N GLU A 9 -22.44 -3.64 -0.52
CA GLU A 9 -21.74 -4.69 -1.28
C GLU A 9 -20.76 -5.36 -0.32
N PRO A 10 -20.75 -6.70 -0.20
CA PRO A 10 -19.66 -7.36 0.50
C PRO A 10 -18.39 -6.82 -0.13
N ILE A 11 -17.50 -6.22 0.67
CA ILE A 11 -16.15 -5.84 0.23
C ILE A 11 -15.66 -7.03 -0.56
N SER A 12 -15.65 -6.91 -1.90
CA SER A 12 -15.73 -8.10 -2.75
C SER A 12 -14.61 -9.04 -2.32
N GLU A 13 -14.86 -10.34 -2.23
CA GLU A 13 -13.82 -11.29 -1.82
C GLU A 13 -12.60 -11.26 -2.77
N ASN A 14 -12.72 -10.57 -3.92
CA ASN A 14 -11.67 -10.24 -4.88
C ASN A 14 -11.22 -8.75 -4.88
N GLY A 15 -11.54 -8.02 -3.81
CA GLY A 15 -11.55 -6.56 -3.70
C GLY A 15 -10.19 -5.97 -3.39
N GLU A 16 -9.40 -5.82 -4.43
CA GLU A 16 -8.12 -5.13 -4.47
C GLU A 16 -7.99 -3.98 -3.43
N VAL A 17 -7.13 -4.20 -2.43
CA VAL A 17 -6.95 -3.33 -1.24
C VAL A 17 -6.80 -1.84 -1.58
N PHE A 18 -6.16 -1.49 -2.70
CA PHE A 18 -5.96 -0.10 -3.09
C PHE A 18 -7.26 0.63 -3.45
N ARG A 19 -8.26 -0.07 -3.99
CA ARG A 19 -9.59 0.52 -4.25
C ARG A 19 -10.34 0.83 -2.95
N LEU A 20 -10.05 0.10 -1.88
CA LEU A 20 -10.60 0.37 -0.55
C LEU A 20 -9.95 1.60 0.09
N LEU A 21 -8.65 1.81 -0.16
CA LEU A 21 -7.88 2.94 0.42
C LEU A 21 -7.99 4.24 -0.38
N PHE A 22 -8.23 4.15 -1.68
CA PHE A 22 -8.20 5.28 -2.59
C PHE A 22 -9.40 5.27 -3.53
N ARG A 23 -10.12 6.38 -3.58
CA ARG A 23 -11.27 6.56 -4.49
C ARG A 23 -10.87 6.91 -5.92
N ASN A 24 -9.71 7.55 -6.08
CA ASN A 24 -9.26 8.03 -7.39
C ASN A 24 -8.50 6.92 -8.13
N HIS A 25 -8.96 6.55 -9.33
CA HIS A 25 -8.35 5.49 -10.15
C HIS A 25 -6.86 5.73 -10.43
N LYS A 26 -6.45 6.98 -10.66
CA LYS A 26 -5.05 7.35 -10.88
C LYS A 26 -4.21 7.11 -9.63
N THR A 27 -4.75 7.40 -8.45
CA THR A 27 -4.10 7.12 -7.17
C THR A 27 -4.03 5.62 -6.89
N VAL A 28 -5.10 4.87 -7.16
CA VAL A 28 -5.10 3.40 -7.06
C VAL A 28 -3.96 2.82 -7.91
N HIS A 29 -3.85 3.25 -9.17
CA HIS A 29 -2.81 2.78 -10.07
C HIS A 29 -1.40 3.14 -9.60
N ALA A 30 -1.18 4.39 -9.16
CA ALA A 30 0.09 4.81 -8.59
C ALA A 30 0.48 3.99 -7.34
N SER A 31 -0.49 3.67 -6.48
CA SER A 31 -0.27 2.83 -5.30
C SER A 31 0.13 1.40 -5.67
N ARG A 32 -0.49 0.81 -6.70
CA ARG A 32 -0.09 -0.50 -7.22
C ARG A 32 1.34 -0.48 -7.74
N LEU A 33 1.70 0.53 -8.53
CA LEU A 33 3.05 0.67 -9.09
C LEU A 33 4.09 0.81 -7.98
N LEU A 34 3.81 1.63 -6.96
CA LEU A 34 4.69 1.75 -5.80
C LEU A 34 4.84 0.41 -5.06
N PHE A 35 3.72 -0.27 -4.80
CA PHE A 35 3.71 -1.54 -4.07
C PHE A 35 4.50 -2.63 -4.80
N LYS A 36 4.22 -2.83 -6.10
CA LYS A 36 4.96 -3.77 -6.95
C LYS A 36 6.45 -3.42 -6.97
N TRP A 37 6.78 -2.14 -7.19
CA TRP A 37 8.16 -1.68 -7.20
C TRP A 37 8.89 -1.90 -5.87
N MET A 38 8.22 -1.80 -4.73
CA MET A 38 8.80 -2.12 -3.42
C MET A 38 8.98 -3.63 -3.22
N LEU A 39 8.02 -4.45 -3.66
CA LEU A 39 8.09 -5.91 -3.59
C LEU A 39 9.26 -6.46 -4.40
N ASP A 40 9.45 -5.97 -5.63
CA ASP A 40 10.57 -6.34 -6.51
C ASP A 40 11.94 -6.05 -5.87
N ARG A 41 11.98 -5.30 -4.76
CA ARG A 41 13.18 -4.91 -4.01
C ARG A 41 13.26 -5.56 -2.62
N GLY A 42 12.50 -6.64 -2.40
CA GLY A 42 12.46 -7.34 -1.11
C GLY A 42 11.51 -6.71 -0.10
N GLY A 43 10.56 -5.88 -0.55
CA GLY A 43 9.52 -5.30 0.30
C GLY A 43 9.92 -4.05 1.06
N TYR A 44 11.03 -3.39 0.70
CA TYR A 44 11.43 -2.12 1.30
C TYR A 44 12.02 -1.15 0.28
N ALA A 45 12.08 0.13 0.67
CA ALA A 45 12.74 1.18 -0.08
C ALA A 45 13.33 2.23 0.86
N THR A 46 14.59 2.62 0.63
CA THR A 46 15.20 3.77 1.32
C THR A 46 14.58 5.10 0.83
N PRO A 47 14.67 6.20 1.60
CA PRO A 47 14.20 7.51 1.16
C PRO A 47 14.77 7.94 -0.21
N LYS A 48 16.05 7.64 -0.47
CA LYS A 48 16.72 7.92 -1.75
C LYS A 48 16.09 7.12 -2.89
N GLN A 49 15.87 5.82 -2.69
CA GLN A 49 15.24 4.96 -3.70
C GLN A 49 13.80 5.39 -3.96
N LEU A 50 13.02 5.68 -2.91
CA LEU A 50 11.64 6.14 -3.02
C LEU A 50 11.54 7.47 -3.77
N SER A 51 12.47 8.40 -3.51
CA SER A 51 12.58 9.67 -4.24
C SER A 51 12.89 9.46 -5.72
N SER A 52 13.79 8.55 -6.05
CA SER A 52 14.10 8.16 -7.43
C SER A 52 12.88 7.57 -8.14
N PHE A 53 12.16 6.65 -7.48
CA PHE A 53 10.91 6.11 -8.01
C PHE A 53 9.86 7.20 -8.24
N ALA A 54 9.65 8.09 -7.27
CA ALA A 54 8.67 9.15 -7.38
C ALA A 54 8.98 10.11 -8.55
N TRP A 55 10.26 10.35 -8.83
CA TRP A 55 10.71 11.09 -10.01
C TRP A 55 10.40 10.36 -11.32
N LYS A 56 10.72 9.07 -11.40
CA LYS A 56 10.39 8.23 -12.58
C LYS A 56 8.89 8.19 -12.83
N LEU A 57 8.10 8.07 -11.77
CA LEU A 57 6.64 8.07 -11.85
C LEU A 57 6.09 9.42 -12.31
N GLN A 58 6.65 10.54 -11.83
CA GLN A 58 6.24 11.86 -12.29
C GLN A 58 6.57 12.11 -13.76
N ARG A 59 7.72 11.61 -14.23
CA ARG A 59 8.17 11.75 -15.63
C ARG A 59 7.51 10.75 -16.58
N GLY A 60 6.70 9.82 -16.07
CA GLY A 60 6.10 8.75 -16.87
C GLY A 60 7.10 7.72 -17.40
N VAL A 61 8.24 7.59 -16.73
CA VAL A 61 9.31 6.63 -17.05
C VAL A 61 9.12 5.33 -16.26
N ALA A 62 8.42 5.39 -15.12
CA ALA A 62 8.11 4.19 -14.33
C ALA A 62 7.13 3.25 -15.06
N GLU A 63 6.21 3.80 -15.86
CA GLU A 63 5.31 3.05 -16.73
C GLU A 63 4.91 3.92 -17.94
N LYS A 64 5.02 3.36 -19.14
CA LYS A 64 4.75 4.10 -20.39
C LYS A 64 3.29 4.56 -20.41
N GLY A 65 3.09 5.87 -20.61
CA GLY A 65 1.75 6.48 -20.71
C GLY A 65 1.11 6.83 -19.37
N PHE A 66 1.77 6.55 -18.23
CA PHE A 66 1.24 6.89 -16.91
C PHE A 66 2.20 7.80 -16.14
N SER A 67 1.71 8.97 -15.70
CA SER A 67 2.44 9.88 -14.82
C SER A 67 1.67 10.19 -13.53
N TYR A 68 2.37 10.32 -12.41
CA TYR A 68 1.76 10.72 -11.14
C TYR A 68 2.62 11.74 -10.40
N ARG A 69 2.01 12.82 -9.90
CA ARG A 69 2.73 13.92 -9.25
C ARG A 69 3.48 13.40 -8.02
N ARG A 70 4.77 13.74 -7.91
CA ARG A 70 5.63 13.34 -6.78
C ARG A 70 5.07 13.80 -5.44
N SER A 71 4.62 15.05 -5.35
CA SER A 71 4.00 15.59 -4.12
C SER A 71 2.75 14.81 -3.70
N SER A 72 1.92 14.41 -4.66
CA SER A 72 0.74 13.57 -4.42
C SER A 72 1.12 12.15 -4.01
N LEU A 73 2.21 11.58 -4.54
CA LEU A 73 2.69 10.27 -4.10
C LEU A 73 3.02 10.28 -2.61
N TYR A 74 3.77 11.27 -2.15
CA TYR A 74 4.13 11.39 -0.72
C TYR A 74 2.92 11.73 0.16
N ARG A 75 2.17 12.78 -0.18
CA ARG A 75 1.10 13.32 0.67
C ARG A 75 -0.17 12.47 0.68
N THR A 76 -0.40 11.68 -0.36
CA THR A 76 -1.63 10.88 -0.48
C THR A 76 -1.34 9.40 -0.34
N VAL A 77 -0.45 8.84 -1.16
CA VAL A 77 -0.23 7.40 -1.19
C VAL A 77 0.59 6.96 0.01
N LEU A 78 1.82 7.44 0.13
CA LEU A 78 2.74 7.03 1.18
C LEU A 78 2.18 7.39 2.56
N ARG A 79 1.67 8.62 2.73
CA ARG A 79 1.08 9.05 3.99
C ARG A 79 -0.06 8.14 4.43
N ARG A 80 -0.97 7.77 3.53
CA ARG A 80 -2.08 6.87 3.86
C ARG A 80 -1.57 5.47 4.22
N LEU A 81 -0.62 4.92 3.47
CA LEU A 81 -0.06 3.60 3.80
C LEU A 81 0.65 3.60 5.17
N LEU A 82 1.29 4.70 5.55
CA LEU A 82 1.86 4.91 6.89
C LEU A 82 0.76 5.02 7.95
N ASP A 83 -0.26 5.85 7.72
CA ASP A 83 -1.35 6.07 8.69
C ASP A 83 -2.12 4.76 9.00
N PHE A 84 -2.23 3.85 8.02
CA PHE A 84 -2.85 2.53 8.19
C PHE A 84 -1.87 1.43 8.65
N GLY A 85 -0.58 1.74 8.81
CA GLY A 85 0.43 0.75 9.24
C GLY A 85 0.78 -0.32 8.19
N PHE A 86 0.36 -0.14 6.94
CA PHE A 86 0.74 -1.02 5.82
C PHE A 86 2.19 -0.81 5.38
N VAL A 87 2.70 0.38 5.59
CA VAL A 87 4.11 0.74 5.45
C VAL A 87 4.57 1.29 6.80
N ASN A 88 5.75 0.88 7.26
CA ASN A 88 6.40 1.48 8.44
C ASN A 88 7.80 1.98 8.08
N GLN A 89 8.29 2.94 8.87
CA GLN A 89 9.70 3.32 8.85
C GLN A 89 10.48 2.43 9.82
N GLN A 90 11.49 1.74 9.32
CA GLN A 90 12.34 0.85 10.10
C GLN A 90 13.81 1.09 9.77
N GLN A 91 14.69 0.77 10.73
CA GLN A 91 16.12 0.70 10.46
C GLN A 91 16.44 -0.68 9.87
N ILE A 92 17.10 -0.69 8.72
CA ILE A 92 17.54 -1.92 8.06
C ILE A 92 19.04 -1.86 7.83
N TYR A 93 19.68 -3.02 7.84
CA TYR A 93 21.07 -3.13 7.44
C TYR A 93 21.15 -3.17 5.90
N ASP A 94 21.70 -2.11 5.32
CA ASP A 94 21.96 -2.04 3.89
C ASP A 94 23.28 -2.74 3.57
N LYS A 95 23.18 -3.90 2.91
CA LYS A 95 24.33 -4.73 2.55
C LYS A 95 25.25 -4.05 1.53
N GLU A 96 24.74 -3.16 0.69
CA GLU A 96 25.55 -2.46 -0.33
C GLU A 96 26.48 -1.44 0.32
N THR A 97 26.00 -0.73 1.34
CA THR A 97 26.74 0.33 2.02
C THR A 97 27.37 -0.11 3.34
N GLY A 98 27.00 -1.29 3.85
CA GLY A 98 27.43 -1.82 5.14
C GLY A 98 26.89 -1.04 6.35
N LYS A 99 25.86 -0.21 6.16
CA LYS A 99 25.36 0.74 7.17
C LYS A 99 23.91 0.45 7.54
N ILE A 100 23.54 0.85 8.75
CA ILE A 100 22.13 0.90 9.15
C ILE A 100 21.51 2.15 8.53
N VAL A 101 20.46 1.96 7.73
CA VAL A 101 19.73 3.04 7.07
C VAL A 101 18.25 2.99 7.43
N GLN A 102 17.60 4.14 7.43
CA GLN A 102 16.15 4.19 7.54
C GLN A 102 15.51 3.76 6.21
N ALA A 103 14.48 2.93 6.26
CA ALA A 103 13.74 2.47 5.10
C ALA A 103 12.23 2.41 5.37
N TYR A 104 11.46 2.56 4.30
CA TYR A 104 10.04 2.26 4.27
C TYR A 104 9.87 0.78 3.97
N VAL A 105 9.20 0.05 4.84
CA VAL A 105 9.05 -1.41 4.76
C VAL A 105 7.58 -1.75 4.67
N LEU A 106 7.21 -2.65 3.76
CA LEU A 106 5.87 -3.22 3.66
C LEU A 106 5.63 -4.17 4.85
N VAL A 107 4.51 -3.99 5.54
CA VAL A 107 4.23 -4.70 6.80
C VAL A 107 3.04 -5.62 6.65
N LYS A 108 3.24 -6.91 6.93
CA LYS A 108 2.13 -7.87 7.08
C LYS A 108 1.37 -7.58 8.36
N GLN A 109 0.05 -7.48 8.26
CA GLN A 109 -0.81 -7.12 9.38
C GLN A 109 -1.09 -8.31 10.29
N PRO A 110 -0.93 -8.16 11.62
CA PRO A 110 -1.17 -9.23 12.59
C PRO A 110 -2.67 -9.38 12.88
N ILE A 111 -3.40 -9.96 11.93
CA ILE A 111 -4.85 -10.20 12.08
C ILE A 111 -5.17 -11.64 12.47
N PRO A 112 -6.27 -11.89 13.20
CA PRO A 112 -6.73 -13.24 13.48
C PRO A 112 -7.13 -13.98 12.20
N LYS A 113 -7.05 -15.31 12.20
CA LYS A 113 -7.44 -16.14 11.04
C LYS A 113 -8.91 -16.01 10.65
N ARG A 114 -9.79 -15.72 11.62
CA ARG A 114 -11.23 -15.56 11.43
C ARG A 114 -11.62 -14.11 11.64
N ALA A 115 -12.58 -13.64 10.84
CA ALA A 115 -13.16 -12.32 11.02
C ALA A 115 -13.90 -12.21 12.37
N PRO A 116 -13.93 -11.02 13.00
CA PRO A 116 -14.76 -10.77 14.17
C PRO A 116 -16.23 -11.15 13.93
N LEU A 117 -16.87 -11.73 14.95
CA LEU A 117 -18.29 -12.08 14.91
C LEU A 117 -19.17 -10.82 15.01
N GLY A 118 -20.34 -10.87 14.38
CA GLY A 118 -21.26 -9.74 14.26
C GLY A 118 -21.47 -9.29 12.80
N GLY A 119 -22.46 -8.43 12.60
CA GLY A 119 -22.81 -7.84 11.29
C GLY A 119 -21.71 -6.94 10.72
N VAL A 120 -22.09 -5.94 9.92
CA VAL A 120 -21.12 -4.98 9.34
C VAL A 120 -20.63 -4.03 10.45
N SER A 121 -19.57 -4.43 11.15
CA SER A 121 -18.88 -3.62 12.16
C SER A 121 -17.57 -3.04 11.61
N PHE A 122 -17.12 -1.94 12.19
CA PHE A 122 -15.81 -1.34 11.88
C PHE A 122 -14.68 -2.38 11.91
N TRP A 123 -14.66 -3.22 12.95
CA TRP A 123 -13.65 -4.27 13.14
C TRP A 123 -13.65 -5.30 12.02
N LYS A 124 -14.83 -5.67 11.52
CA LYS A 124 -14.96 -6.59 10.39
C LYS A 124 -14.42 -5.96 9.11
N LEU A 125 -14.74 -4.69 8.85
CA LEU A 125 -14.20 -3.95 7.70
C LEU A 125 -12.66 -3.83 7.76
N ALA A 126 -12.12 -3.44 8.92
CA ALA A 126 -10.68 -3.36 9.13
C ALA A 126 -9.99 -4.71 8.91
N TRP A 127 -10.59 -5.79 9.43
CA TRP A 127 -10.10 -7.15 9.21
C TRP A 127 -10.07 -7.51 7.71
N HIS A 128 -11.12 -7.18 6.94
CA HIS A 128 -11.15 -7.43 5.50
C HIS A 128 -10.08 -6.65 4.74
N ILE A 129 -9.86 -5.37 5.07
CA ILE A 129 -8.80 -4.56 4.44
C ILE A 129 -7.42 -5.17 4.74
N CYS A 130 -7.14 -5.50 6.01
CA CYS A 130 -5.87 -6.10 6.41
C CYS A 130 -5.66 -7.50 5.80
N LYS A 131 -6.73 -8.30 5.67
CA LYS A 131 -6.67 -9.61 5.00
C LYS A 131 -6.31 -9.43 3.52
N ALA A 132 -7.02 -8.54 2.81
CA ALA A 132 -6.74 -8.24 1.41
C ALA A 132 -5.31 -7.72 1.21
N TRP A 133 -4.80 -6.89 2.12
CA TRP A 133 -3.40 -6.45 2.12
C TRP A 133 -2.42 -7.62 2.25
N ASN A 134 -2.64 -8.50 3.24
CA ASN A 134 -1.77 -9.66 3.48
C ASN A 134 -1.77 -10.63 2.29
N GLU A 135 -2.94 -10.92 1.72
CA GLU A 135 -3.06 -11.74 0.51
C GLU A 135 -2.32 -11.11 -0.67
N HIS A 136 -2.34 -9.78 -0.78
CA HIS A 136 -1.63 -9.07 -1.83
C HIS A 136 -0.10 -9.15 -1.66
N LEU A 137 0.39 -9.13 -0.41
CA LEU A 137 1.81 -9.36 -0.11
C LEU A 137 2.25 -10.80 -0.39
N GLU A 138 1.38 -11.78 -0.14
CA GLU A 138 1.68 -13.21 -0.33
C GLU A 138 1.66 -13.62 -1.80
N LYS A 139 0.65 -13.17 -2.56
CA LYS A 139 0.54 -13.44 -4.02
C LYS A 139 1.73 -12.91 -4.84
N ALA A 140 2.47 -11.95 -4.32
CA ALA A 140 3.64 -11.40 -5.00
C ALA A 140 4.96 -12.09 -4.63
N LYS A 141 4.95 -13.02 -3.67
CA LYS A 141 6.12 -13.80 -3.25
C LYS A 141 6.19 -15.18 -3.90
N GLY A 142 5.11 -15.66 -4.51
CA GLY A 142 5.03 -16.89 -5.30
C GLY A 142 4.87 -16.56 -6.77
#